data_AF-A0A9Q1K5V5-F1
#
_entry.id   AF-A0A9Q1K5V5-F1
#
_cell.length_a   1.000
_cell.length_b   1.000
_cell.length_c   1.000
_cell.angle_alpha   90.00
_cell.angle_beta   90.00
_cell.angle_gamma   90.00
#
_symmetry.space_group_name_H-M   'P 1'
#
loop_
_entity.id
_entity.type
_entity.pdbx_description
1 polymer ?
#
loop_
_entity_poly.entity_id
_entity_poly.type
_entity_poly.pdbx_seq_one_letter_code
_entity_poly.pdbx_strand_id
1 'polypeptide(L)'
;MSWVWQQVLPKEDHAHYTWRSILPKCFRRKKEKIKLHASGPGMKLEGISLEMKQQEAEAKCLQIRNLSKVYSSKKGICCAVDSLELTLYENQILALLGHNGAGKSTTISMLVGLISPTSGDALVYGKNILADMNDIRKDLGVCPQNDILFPELSVKEHLEMFGILKGVEEDALENAVTEMIDEVSFCT
;
A
#
# COMPACT_ATOMS: atom_id res chain seq x y z
N MET A 1 6.79 11.94 -18.41
CA MET A 1 6.85 11.93 -16.93
C MET A 1 7.26 10.52 -16.57
N SER A 2 8.50 10.38 -16.10
CA SER A 2 9.13 9.07 -15.89
C SER A 2 8.80 8.60 -14.49
N TRP A 3 8.08 7.48 -14.40
CA TRP A 3 8.01 6.68 -13.18
C TRP A 3 9.30 5.88 -13.08
N VAL A 4 9.84 5.75 -11.87
CA VAL A 4 10.91 4.79 -11.57
C VAL A 4 10.35 3.85 -10.52
N TRP A 5 10.28 2.57 -10.87
CA TRP A 5 9.98 1.50 -9.94
C TRP A 5 11.27 1.02 -9.30
N GLN A 6 11.21 0.69 -8.03
CA GLN A 6 12.25 -0.10 -7.39
C GLN A 6 11.55 -1.23 -6.64
N GLN A 7 11.66 -2.45 -7.16
CA GLN A 7 11.43 -3.63 -6.36
C GLN A 7 12.56 -3.68 -5.33
N VAL A 8 12.20 -3.70 -4.06
CA VAL A 8 13.13 -4.00 -2.97
C VAL A 8 12.89 -5.46 -2.62
N LEU A 9 13.68 -6.36 -3.22
CA LEU A 9 13.82 -7.71 -2.68
C LEU A 9 14.57 -7.57 -1.33
N PRO A 10 14.16 -8.27 -0.26
CA PRO A 10 14.94 -8.28 0.97
C PRO A 10 16.32 -8.85 0.64
N LYS A 11 17.34 -7.99 0.68
CA LYS A 11 18.72 -8.44 0.77
C LYS A 11 19.04 -8.53 2.25
N GLU A 12 19.33 -9.74 2.69
CA GLU A 12 20.22 -9.95 3.83
C GLU A 12 21.48 -9.12 3.56
N ASP A 13 21.66 -8.04 4.31
CA ASP A 13 22.94 -7.63 4.90
C ASP A 13 22.88 -6.16 5.38
N HIS A 14 23.37 -6.00 6.61
CA HIS A 14 23.48 -4.78 7.38
C HIS A 14 24.28 -3.68 6.65
N ALA A 15 23.66 -2.52 6.36
CA ALA A 15 24.39 -1.28 6.13
C ALA A 15 23.51 -0.03 6.33
N HIS A 16 23.91 0.81 7.28
CA HIS A 16 23.37 2.15 7.54
C HIS A 16 23.62 3.09 6.35
N TYR A 17 22.60 3.85 5.93
CA TYR A 17 22.79 4.97 5.02
C TYR A 17 22.04 6.23 5.49
N THR A 18 22.79 7.32 5.59
CA THR A 18 22.36 8.65 5.99
C THR A 18 21.80 9.44 4.79
N TRP A 19 20.67 10.12 4.99
CA TRP A 19 20.01 10.91 3.95
C TRP A 19 20.56 12.35 3.92
N ARG A 20 21.03 12.81 2.74
CA ARG A 20 21.18 14.25 2.43
C ARG A 20 20.36 14.60 1.20
N SER A 21 19.37 15.45 1.39
CA SER A 21 18.50 16.04 0.37
C SER A 21 19.13 17.29 -0.25
N ILE A 22 19.13 17.41 -1.58
CA ILE A 22 19.24 18.70 -2.28
C ILE A 22 18.29 18.70 -3.49
N LEU A 23 17.27 19.55 -3.44
CA LEU A 23 16.51 20.03 -4.62
C LEU A 23 17.20 21.27 -5.19
N PRO A 24 17.07 21.55 -6.50
CA PRO A 24 16.26 22.72 -6.86
C PRO A 24 15.41 22.62 -8.15
N LYS A 25 14.21 23.20 -8.00
CA LYS A 25 13.34 24.02 -8.88
C LYS A 25 13.41 24.01 -10.42
N CYS A 26 12.18 24.10 -10.98
CA CYS A 26 11.73 24.64 -12.28
C CYS A 26 11.68 23.70 -13.49
N PHE A 27 10.47 23.20 -13.83
CA PHE A 27 10.08 23.03 -15.24
C PHE A 27 8.55 23.00 -15.43
N ARG A 28 8.03 23.99 -16.16
CA ARG A 28 6.67 24.04 -16.71
C ARG A 28 6.70 23.27 -18.04
N ARG A 29 5.96 22.16 -18.19
CA ARG A 29 5.88 21.42 -19.47
C ARG A 29 4.45 20.98 -19.79
N LYS A 30 4.13 21.12 -21.09
CA LYS A 30 2.86 20.81 -21.77
C LYS A 30 2.26 19.46 -21.35
N LYS A 31 0.92 19.42 -21.30
CA LYS A 31 0.11 18.18 -21.22
C LYS A 31 0.34 17.34 -22.48
N GLU A 32 1.02 16.22 -22.34
CA GLU A 32 0.97 15.11 -23.28
C GLU A 32 0.25 13.94 -22.60
N LYS A 33 -0.73 13.35 -23.29
CA LYS A 33 -1.40 12.12 -22.90
C LYS A 33 -0.36 11.01 -22.85
N ILE A 34 -0.04 10.51 -21.65
CA ILE A 34 0.81 9.34 -21.50
C ILE A 34 -0.10 8.12 -21.49
N LYS A 35 -0.17 7.42 -22.63
CA LYS A 35 -0.50 5.99 -22.62
C LYS A 35 0.71 5.30 -21.98
N LEU A 36 0.57 4.79 -20.76
CA LEU A 36 1.61 3.97 -20.14
C LEU A 36 1.58 2.58 -20.78
N HIS A 37 2.23 2.45 -21.94
CA HIS A 37 2.97 1.23 -22.22
C HIS A 37 4.24 1.29 -21.38
N ALA A 38 4.45 0.28 -20.54
CA ALA A 38 5.67 0.14 -19.77
C ALA A 38 6.86 -0.04 -20.74
N SER A 39 7.55 1.05 -21.04
CA SER A 39 8.84 1.01 -21.74
C SER A 39 9.73 2.14 -21.23
N GLY A 40 10.33 1.91 -20.06
CA GLY A 40 11.51 2.64 -19.59
C GLY A 40 12.75 1.75 -19.78
N PRO A 41 13.86 2.26 -20.33
CA PRO A 41 15.06 1.46 -20.55
C PRO A 41 15.74 1.18 -19.20
N GLY A 42 15.62 -0.05 -18.71
CA GLY A 42 16.37 -0.48 -17.52
C GLY A 42 15.61 -1.36 -16.52
N MET A 43 14.30 -1.57 -16.67
CA MET A 43 13.61 -2.62 -15.93
C MET A 43 13.52 -3.86 -16.81
N LYS A 44 14.20 -4.94 -16.41
CA LYS A 44 13.84 -6.27 -16.88
C LYS A 44 12.38 -6.51 -16.44
N LEU A 45 11.45 -6.55 -17.38
CA LEU A 45 10.20 -7.28 -17.15
C LEU A 45 10.63 -8.74 -17.03
N GLU A 46 10.88 -9.20 -15.81
CA GLU A 46 10.97 -10.64 -15.58
C GLU A 46 9.61 -11.23 -15.94
N GLY A 47 9.63 -12.27 -16.77
CA GLY A 47 8.40 -12.93 -17.21
C GLY A 47 7.62 -13.43 -15.99
N ILE A 48 6.29 -13.35 -16.07
CA ILE A 48 5.40 -13.88 -15.03
C ILE A 48 5.74 -15.38 -14.87
N SER A 49 6.31 -15.74 -13.72
CA SER A 49 6.64 -17.12 -13.37
C SER A 49 5.39 -18.00 -13.38
N LEU A 50 5.55 -19.31 -13.58
CA LEU A 50 4.42 -20.25 -13.46
C LEU A 50 3.73 -20.15 -12.10
N GLU A 51 4.49 -19.90 -11.03
CA GLU A 51 3.99 -19.73 -9.67
C GLU A 51 3.06 -18.51 -9.55
N MET A 52 3.44 -17.39 -10.19
CA MET A 52 2.63 -16.18 -10.21
C MET A 52 1.30 -16.42 -10.96
N LYS A 53 1.32 -17.15 -12.08
CA LYS A 53 0.08 -17.51 -12.81
C LYS A 53 -0.85 -18.40 -12.00
N GLN A 54 -0.29 -19.32 -11.19
CA GLN A 54 -1.09 -20.14 -10.28
C GLN A 54 -1.75 -19.27 -9.21
N GLN A 55 -1.05 -18.29 -8.65
CA GLN A 55 -1.64 -17.36 -7.70
C GLN A 55 -2.75 -16.50 -8.30
N GLU A 56 -2.66 -16.09 -9.57
CA GLU A 56 -3.80 -15.44 -10.24
C GLU A 56 -5.00 -16.38 -10.39
N ALA A 57 -4.76 -17.65 -10.74
CA ALA A 57 -5.81 -18.65 -10.91
C ALA A 57 -6.48 -19.03 -9.57
N GLU A 58 -5.71 -19.08 -8.50
CA GLU A 58 -6.18 -19.33 -7.13
C GLU A 58 -6.74 -18.07 -6.44
N ALA A 59 -6.71 -16.91 -7.12
CA ALA A 59 -7.05 -15.60 -6.59
C ALA A 59 -6.23 -15.20 -5.34
N LYS A 60 -5.03 -15.77 -5.14
CA LYS A 60 -4.10 -15.44 -4.07
C LYS A 60 -3.18 -14.27 -4.43
N CYS A 61 -3.80 -13.14 -4.76
CA CYS A 61 -3.09 -11.93 -5.14
C CYS A 61 -3.95 -10.69 -4.88
N LEU A 62 -3.29 -9.53 -4.87
CA LEU A 62 -3.96 -8.24 -4.95
C LEU A 62 -3.97 -7.79 -6.41
N GLN A 63 -5.16 -7.63 -6.99
CA GLN A 63 -5.35 -7.21 -8.38
C GLN A 63 -6.07 -5.87 -8.43
N ILE A 64 -5.40 -4.84 -8.90
CA ILE A 64 -5.96 -3.51 -9.17
C ILE A 64 -6.42 -3.45 -10.63
N ARG A 65 -7.69 -3.10 -10.85
CA ARG A 65 -8.33 -3.10 -12.18
C ARG A 65 -8.87 -1.72 -12.51
N ASN A 66 -8.14 -0.98 -13.36
CA ASN A 66 -8.52 0.36 -13.83
C ASN A 66 -8.92 1.35 -12.71
N LEU A 67 -8.27 1.24 -11.56
CA LEU A 67 -8.64 1.98 -10.35
C LEU A 67 -8.38 3.48 -10.55
N SER A 68 -9.41 4.29 -10.35
CA SER A 68 -9.36 5.72 -10.59
C SER A 68 -10.01 6.51 -9.47
N LYS A 69 -9.45 7.67 -9.16
CA LYS A 69 -10.01 8.62 -8.19
C LYS A 69 -10.01 10.03 -8.73
N VAL A 70 -11.20 10.61 -8.76
CA VAL A 70 -11.43 12.00 -9.15
C VAL A 70 -12.05 12.75 -7.99
N TYR A 71 -11.45 13.86 -7.62
CA TYR A 71 -11.97 14.81 -6.65
C TYR A 71 -12.58 16.00 -7.38
N SER A 72 -13.85 16.28 -7.12
CA SER A 72 -14.53 17.48 -7.60
C SER A 72 -14.57 18.53 -6.49
N SER A 73 -14.12 19.74 -6.77
CA SER A 73 -14.18 20.87 -5.85
C SER A 73 -14.64 22.13 -6.57
N LYS A 74 -15.01 23.19 -5.82
CA LYS A 74 -15.40 24.50 -6.38
C LYS A 74 -14.32 25.11 -7.29
N LYS A 75 -13.06 24.69 -7.11
CA LYS A 75 -11.89 25.13 -7.89
C LYS A 75 -11.64 24.30 -9.16
N GLY A 76 -12.43 23.24 -9.41
CA GLY A 76 -12.31 22.37 -10.56
C GLY A 76 -12.26 20.88 -10.20
N ILE A 77 -12.05 20.07 -11.24
CA ILE A 77 -11.96 18.60 -11.16
C ILE A 77 -10.47 18.20 -11.15
N CYS A 78 -10.05 17.42 -10.17
CA CYS A 78 -8.68 16.92 -10.02
C CYS A 78 -8.69 15.39 -10.07
N CYS A 79 -8.02 14.80 -11.05
CA CYS A 79 -7.79 13.36 -11.13
C CYS A 79 -6.55 13.02 -10.29
N ALA A 80 -6.75 12.34 -9.16
CA ALA A 80 -5.68 11.95 -8.25
C ALA A 80 -5.04 10.62 -8.65
N VAL A 81 -5.85 9.68 -9.16
CA VAL A 81 -5.40 8.39 -9.70
C VAL A 81 -6.17 8.15 -10.99
N ASP A 82 -5.46 7.78 -12.06
CA ASP A 82 -6.04 7.57 -13.40
C ASP A 82 -5.72 6.16 -13.88
N SER A 83 -6.75 5.31 -13.92
CA SER A 83 -6.75 3.97 -14.54
C SER A 83 -5.54 3.11 -14.13
N LEU A 84 -5.29 3.01 -12.82
CA LEU A 84 -4.19 2.18 -12.30
C LEU A 84 -4.54 0.70 -12.46
N GLU A 85 -3.59 -0.07 -13.02
CA GLU A 85 -3.71 -1.51 -13.21
C GLU A 85 -2.41 -2.17 -12.74
N LEU A 86 -2.53 -3.11 -11.80
CA LEU A 86 -1.38 -3.72 -11.12
C LEU A 86 -1.80 -5.03 -10.46
N THR A 87 -0.98 -6.07 -10.59
CA THR A 87 -1.11 -7.31 -9.81
C THR A 87 0.08 -7.43 -8.86
N LEU A 88 -0.20 -7.70 -7.58
CA LEU A 88 0.79 -8.01 -6.55
C LEU A 88 0.58 -9.43 -6.06
N TYR A 89 1.67 -10.18 -6.04
CA TYR A 89 1.71 -11.58 -5.65
C TYR A 89 2.11 -11.73 -4.18
N GLU A 90 1.84 -12.90 -3.60
CA GLU A 90 2.30 -13.18 -2.25
C GLU A 90 3.83 -13.07 -2.16
N ASN A 91 4.32 -12.66 -1.00
CA ASN A 91 5.75 -12.45 -0.71
C ASN A 91 6.43 -11.36 -1.56
N GLN A 92 5.65 -10.49 -2.22
CA GLN A 92 6.20 -9.32 -2.92
C GLN A 92 6.08 -8.05 -2.08
N ILE A 93 7.17 -7.26 -2.11
CA ILE A 93 7.18 -5.93 -1.51
C ILE A 93 7.00 -4.90 -2.63
N LEU A 94 5.93 -4.10 -2.52
CA LEU A 94 5.66 -2.99 -3.43
C LEU A 94 6.05 -1.66 -2.78
N ALA A 95 6.88 -0.87 -3.47
CA ALA A 95 7.12 0.52 -3.15
C ALA A 95 6.48 1.45 -4.19
N LEU A 96 5.50 2.26 -3.76
CA LEU A 96 4.93 3.33 -4.60
C LEU A 96 5.78 4.60 -4.47
N LEU A 97 6.51 4.95 -5.54
CA LEU A 97 7.41 6.12 -5.57
C LEU A 97 6.86 7.21 -6.51
N GLY A 98 6.96 8.47 -6.09
CA GLY A 98 6.48 9.62 -6.86
C GLY A 98 6.46 10.92 -6.07
N HIS A 99 6.31 12.06 -6.75
CA HIS A 99 6.24 13.38 -6.11
C HIS A 99 5.02 13.54 -5.18
N ASN A 100 5.03 14.55 -4.33
CA ASN A 100 3.86 14.90 -3.52
C ASN A 100 2.67 15.24 -4.43
N GLY A 101 1.50 14.69 -4.12
CA GLY A 101 0.30 14.84 -4.96
C GLY A 101 0.22 13.91 -6.18
N ALA A 102 1.15 12.95 -6.35
CA ALA A 102 1.07 11.96 -7.44
C ALA A 102 -0.04 10.90 -7.24
N GLY A 103 -0.76 10.91 -6.11
CA GLY A 103 -1.82 9.95 -5.83
C GLY A 103 -1.42 8.74 -4.97
N LYS A 104 -0.16 8.60 -4.54
CA LYS A 104 0.34 7.46 -3.73
C LYS A 104 -0.55 7.14 -2.52
N SER A 105 -0.70 8.11 -1.62
CA SER A 105 -1.53 7.95 -0.42
C SER A 105 -2.99 7.72 -0.80
N THR A 106 -3.48 8.35 -1.89
CA THR A 106 -4.83 8.11 -2.40
C THR A 106 -5.02 6.68 -2.87
N THR A 107 -4.05 6.08 -3.58
CA THR A 107 -4.09 4.68 -3.99
C THR A 107 -4.15 3.76 -2.78
N ILE A 108 -3.25 3.96 -1.80
CA ILE A 108 -3.25 3.15 -0.57
C ILE A 108 -4.58 3.30 0.18
N SER A 109 -5.07 4.53 0.34
CA SER A 109 -6.37 4.78 1.00
C SER A 109 -7.55 4.12 0.28
N MET A 110 -7.50 3.96 -1.05
CA MET A 110 -8.52 3.22 -1.78
C MET A 110 -8.43 1.71 -1.53
N LEU A 111 -7.22 1.14 -1.54
CA LEU A 111 -7.02 -0.30 -1.30
C LEU A 111 -7.41 -0.72 0.12
N VAL A 112 -7.19 0.17 1.09
CA VAL A 112 -7.60 -0.03 2.50
C VAL A 112 -9.10 0.21 2.71
N GLY A 113 -9.78 0.83 1.75
CA GLY A 113 -11.19 1.21 1.85
C GLY A 113 -11.46 2.42 2.75
N LEU A 114 -10.45 3.26 3.01
CA LEU A 114 -10.66 4.58 3.64
C LEU A 114 -11.37 5.56 2.70
N ILE A 115 -11.15 5.41 1.40
CA ILE A 115 -11.73 6.25 0.36
C ILE A 115 -12.28 5.36 -0.74
N SER A 116 -13.56 5.46 -1.09
CA SER A 116 -14.10 4.72 -2.23
C SER A 116 -13.51 5.23 -3.56
N PRO A 117 -13.17 4.35 -4.51
CA PRO A 117 -12.76 4.78 -5.84
C PRO A 117 -13.90 5.50 -6.59
N THR A 118 -13.55 6.35 -7.55
CA THR A 118 -14.55 6.96 -8.45
C THR A 118 -14.96 5.99 -9.56
N SER A 119 -14.02 5.20 -10.04
CA SER A 119 -14.25 4.13 -11.02
C SER A 119 -13.16 3.08 -10.92
N GLY A 120 -13.41 1.91 -11.52
CA GLY A 120 -12.53 0.76 -11.40
C GLY A 120 -12.75 0.01 -10.08
N ASP A 121 -11.89 -0.97 -9.86
CA ASP A 121 -12.06 -1.95 -8.79
C ASP A 121 -10.71 -2.54 -8.37
N ALA A 122 -10.70 -3.24 -7.24
CA ALA A 122 -9.58 -4.08 -6.84
C ALA A 122 -10.07 -5.35 -6.15
N LEU A 123 -9.34 -6.44 -6.36
CA LEU A 123 -9.53 -7.70 -5.65
C LEU A 123 -8.36 -7.94 -4.70
N VAL A 124 -8.65 -8.38 -3.48
CA VAL A 124 -7.66 -8.78 -2.48
C VAL A 124 -7.99 -10.20 -2.06
N TYR A 125 -7.12 -11.16 -2.38
CA TYR A 125 -7.38 -12.59 -2.13
C TYR A 125 -8.75 -13.06 -2.68
N GLY A 126 -9.11 -12.60 -3.88
CA GLY A 126 -10.40 -12.87 -4.53
C GLY A 126 -11.60 -12.07 -3.99
N LYS A 127 -11.44 -11.31 -2.91
CA LYS A 127 -12.49 -10.47 -2.30
C LYS A 127 -12.51 -9.08 -2.92
N ASN A 128 -13.68 -8.51 -3.13
CA ASN A 128 -13.84 -7.22 -3.80
C ASN A 128 -13.76 -6.02 -2.83
N ILE A 129 -12.99 -4.97 -3.15
CA ILE A 129 -12.86 -3.78 -2.27
C ILE A 129 -14.12 -2.90 -2.18
N LEU A 130 -15.15 -3.15 -2.98
CA LEU A 130 -16.42 -2.46 -2.91
C LEU A 130 -17.48 -3.27 -2.14
N ALA A 131 -17.42 -4.59 -2.20
CA ALA A 131 -18.42 -5.49 -1.58
C ALA A 131 -17.95 -6.10 -0.25
N ASP A 132 -16.69 -6.53 -0.16
CA ASP A 132 -16.21 -7.47 0.85
C ASP A 132 -15.19 -6.83 1.82
N MET A 133 -15.19 -5.49 1.94
CA MET A 133 -14.20 -4.76 2.72
C MET A 133 -14.10 -5.18 4.19
N ASN A 134 -15.20 -5.64 4.79
CA ASN A 134 -15.19 -6.09 6.18
C ASN A 134 -14.29 -7.31 6.37
N ASP A 135 -14.30 -8.24 5.41
CA ASP A 135 -13.45 -9.42 5.46
C ASP A 135 -12.03 -9.12 5.01
N ILE A 136 -11.84 -8.19 4.06
CA ILE A 136 -10.50 -7.72 3.66
C ILE A 136 -9.78 -7.06 4.84
N ARG A 137 -10.47 -6.30 5.71
CA ARG A 137 -9.85 -5.63 6.87
C ARG A 137 -9.38 -6.56 7.99
N LYS A 138 -9.82 -7.83 7.98
CA LYS A 138 -9.30 -8.86 8.88
C LYS A 138 -7.90 -9.31 8.44
N ASP A 139 -7.71 -9.42 7.13
CA ASP A 139 -6.47 -9.89 6.51
C ASP A 139 -5.48 -8.74 6.21
N LEU A 140 -5.94 -7.48 6.21
CA LEU A 140 -5.15 -6.30 5.87
C LEU A 140 -4.77 -5.45 7.09
N GLY A 141 -3.46 -5.18 7.23
CA GLY A 141 -2.88 -4.21 8.17
C GLY A 141 -2.50 -2.90 7.49
N VAL A 142 -2.57 -1.78 8.22
CA VAL A 142 -2.18 -0.45 7.70
C VAL A 142 -1.42 0.32 8.75
N CYS A 143 -0.26 0.83 8.35
CA CYS A 143 0.49 1.80 9.11
C CYS A 143 0.21 3.22 8.58
N PRO A 144 -0.44 4.09 9.36
CA PRO A 144 -0.70 5.47 8.96
C PRO A 144 0.59 6.30 8.91
N GLN A 145 0.54 7.45 8.24
CA GLN A 145 1.69 8.36 8.15
C GLN A 145 2.05 9.02 9.49
N ASN A 146 1.05 9.25 10.34
CA ASN A 146 1.24 9.81 11.67
C ASN A 146 0.99 8.72 12.70
N ASP A 147 1.81 8.70 13.74
CA ASP A 147 1.66 7.76 14.84
C ASP A 147 0.33 8.01 15.55
N ILE A 148 -0.48 6.95 15.69
CA ILE A 148 -1.74 6.98 16.44
C ILE A 148 -1.42 6.48 17.85
N LEU A 149 -0.63 7.24 18.61
CA LEU A 149 -0.30 6.90 20.00
C LEU A 149 -1.18 7.72 20.95
N PHE A 150 -1.79 7.04 21.92
CA PHE A 150 -2.56 7.68 22.99
C PHE A 150 -1.62 7.88 24.19
N PRO A 151 -1.26 9.12 24.56
CA PRO A 151 -0.28 9.37 25.61
C PRO A 151 -0.75 8.92 27.00
N GLU A 152 -2.06 8.74 27.19
CA GLU A 152 -2.65 8.23 28.42
C GLU A 152 -2.61 6.70 28.54
N LEU A 153 -2.25 5.97 27.47
CA LEU A 153 -2.20 4.50 27.45
C LEU A 153 -0.75 4.01 27.41
N SER A 154 -0.46 2.99 28.21
CA SER A 154 0.76 2.21 28.07
C SER A 154 0.77 1.40 26.76
N VAL A 155 1.95 0.93 26.34
CA VAL A 155 2.10 0.09 25.14
C VAL A 155 1.22 -1.16 25.21
N LYS A 156 1.14 -1.80 26.39
CA LYS A 156 0.29 -2.99 26.61
C LYS A 156 -1.18 -2.65 26.41
N GLU A 157 -1.68 -1.62 27.10
CA GLU A 157 -3.09 -1.19 26.99
C GLU A 157 -3.46 -0.76 25.57
N HIS A 158 -2.50 -0.15 24.85
CA HIS A 158 -2.67 0.25 23.47
C HIS A 158 -2.84 -0.97 22.55
N LEU A 159 -1.99 -1.99 22.70
CA LEU A 159 -2.08 -3.23 21.93
C LEU A 159 -3.32 -4.05 22.29
N GLU A 160 -3.69 -4.11 23.57
CA GLU A 160 -4.94 -4.74 24.03
C GLU A 160 -6.16 -4.08 23.36
N MET A 161 -6.22 -2.75 23.36
CA MET A 161 -7.30 -2.00 22.71
C MET A 161 -7.40 -2.33 21.22
N PHE A 162 -6.27 -2.37 20.49
CA PHE A 162 -6.29 -2.73 19.06
C PHE A 162 -6.63 -4.20 18.82
N GLY A 163 -6.20 -5.12 19.69
CA GLY A 163 -6.54 -6.54 19.65
C GLY A 163 -8.04 -6.76 19.80
N ILE A 164 -8.67 -6.11 20.79
CA ILE A 164 -10.12 -6.15 21.00
C ILE A 164 -10.87 -5.61 19.78
N LEU A 165 -10.43 -4.47 19.22
CA LEU A 165 -11.04 -3.89 18.01
C LEU A 165 -10.91 -4.79 16.78
N LYS A 166 -9.84 -5.59 16.70
CA LYS A 166 -9.62 -6.58 15.66
C LYS A 166 -10.35 -7.90 15.90
N GLY A 167 -10.99 -8.07 17.07
CA GLY A 167 -11.75 -9.26 17.42
C GLY A 167 -10.89 -10.44 17.88
N VAL A 168 -9.74 -10.15 18.52
CA VAL A 168 -8.95 -11.19 19.20
C VAL A 168 -9.73 -11.68 20.42
N GLU A 169 -9.84 -13.01 20.57
CA GLU A 169 -10.50 -13.65 21.71
C GLU A 169 -9.81 -13.28 23.03
N GLU A 170 -10.60 -13.06 24.08
CA GLU A 170 -10.11 -12.59 25.39
C GLU A 170 -9.03 -13.52 25.97
N ASP A 171 -9.22 -14.84 25.83
CA ASP A 171 -8.28 -15.87 26.30
C ASP A 171 -6.93 -15.85 25.55
N ALA A 172 -6.90 -15.33 24.32
CA ALA A 172 -5.70 -15.24 23.49
C ALA A 172 -5.06 -13.85 23.52
N LEU A 173 -5.78 -12.83 24.00
CA LEU A 173 -5.38 -11.43 23.93
C LEU A 173 -4.07 -11.17 24.68
N GLU A 174 -3.96 -11.63 25.94
CA GLU A 174 -2.77 -11.37 26.75
C GLU A 174 -1.52 -12.02 26.15
N ASN A 175 -1.65 -13.24 25.62
CA ASN A 175 -0.55 -13.95 24.96
C ASN A 175 -0.12 -13.23 23.69
N ALA A 176 -1.08 -12.84 22.83
CA ALA A 176 -0.79 -12.14 21.58
C ALA A 176 -0.13 -10.77 21.82
N VAL A 177 -0.57 -10.04 22.84
CA VAL A 177 0.01 -8.74 23.21
C VAL A 177 1.43 -8.91 23.74
N THR A 178 1.67 -9.91 24.59
CA THR A 178 3.01 -10.17 25.14
C THR A 178 3.99 -10.55 24.03
N GLU A 179 3.57 -11.42 23.12
CA GLU A 179 4.36 -11.83 21.96
C GLU A 179 4.72 -10.63 21.05
N MET A 180 3.74 -9.76 20.74
CA MET A 180 4.01 -8.55 19.96
C MET A 180 4.99 -7.59 20.66
N ILE A 181 4.87 -7.43 21.99
CA ILE A 181 5.79 -6.59 22.75
C ILE A 181 7.21 -7.16 22.69
N ASP A 182 7.36 -8.47 22.88
CA ASP A 182 8.66 -9.14 22.82
C ASP A 182 9.28 -8.97 21.43
N GLU A 183 8.55 -9.25 20.35
CA GLU A 183 9.03 -9.10 18.97
C GLU A 183 9.56 -7.68 18.67
N VAL A 184 8.81 -6.65 19.08
CA VAL A 184 9.20 -5.25 18.83
C VAL A 184 10.35 -4.83 19.75
N SER A 185 10.42 -5.34 20.97
CA SER A 185 11.47 -4.98 21.95
C SER A 185 12.86 -5.43 21.52
N PHE A 186 12.99 -6.53 20.76
CA PHE A 186 14.28 -6.99 20.21
C PHE A 186 14.83 -6.13 19.07
N CYS A 187 14.05 -5.19 18.51
CA CYS A 187 14.49 -4.30 17.43
C CYS A 187 15.13 -2.98 17.91
N THR A 188 15.26 -2.76 19.22
CA THR A 188 15.90 -1.56 19.83
C THR A 188 17.23 -1.88 20.48
#